data_AF-A0A0Q3MHW8-F1
#
_entry.id   AF-A0A0Q3MHW8-F1
#
_cell.length_a   1.000
_cell.length_b   1.000
_cell.length_c   1.000
_cell.angle_alpha   90.00
_cell.angle_beta   90.00
_cell.angle_gamma   90.00
#
_symmetry.space_group_name_H-M   'P 1'
#
loop_
_entity.id
_entity.type
_entity.pdbx_description
1 polymer ?
#
loop_
_entity_poly.entity_id
_entity_poly.type
_entity_poly.pdbx_seq_one_letter_code
_entity_poly.pdbx_strand_id
1 'polypeptide(L)'
;MTIFCSHCHRPLQAEMSCLPRRGKEVPRANKPFRSTKSASKARRDQINVELQALRSLLPISAREKERLSYLHTMALVCLQLRGAQLFPPGTHSTTAPHMSLALCGALFHTL
;
A
#
# COMPACT_ATOMS: atom_id res chain seq x y z
N MET A 1 -47.65 26.61 7.03
CA MET A 1 -46.54 26.78 6.05
C MET A 1 -45.89 25.41 5.86
N THR A 2 -45.94 24.85 4.67
CA THR A 2 -45.28 23.58 4.34
C THR A 2 -43.81 23.87 4.04
N ILE A 3 -42.89 23.21 4.75
CA ILE A 3 -41.45 23.34 4.51
C ILE A 3 -41.05 22.30 3.45
N PHE A 4 -40.40 22.76 2.39
CA PHE A 4 -39.93 21.92 1.28
C PHE A 4 -38.44 21.64 1.42
N CYS A 5 -38.02 20.44 1.01
CA CYS A 5 -36.60 20.11 0.93
C CYS A 5 -35.93 20.90 -0.21
N SER A 6 -34.82 21.60 0.09
CA SER A 6 -34.08 22.42 -0.87
C SER A 6 -33.31 21.63 -1.94
N HIS A 7 -33.19 20.30 -1.82
CA HIS A 7 -32.52 19.45 -2.82
C HIS A 7 -33.48 18.77 -3.81
N CYS A 8 -34.74 18.55 -3.42
CA CYS A 8 -35.69 17.77 -4.24
C CYS A 8 -37.11 18.35 -4.29
N HIS A 9 -37.35 19.49 -3.64
CA HIS A 9 -38.61 20.26 -3.64
C HIS A 9 -39.87 19.49 -3.24
N ARG A 10 -39.73 18.39 -2.49
CA ARG A 10 -40.87 17.63 -1.94
C ARG A 10 -41.28 18.16 -0.56
N PRO A 11 -42.57 18.13 -0.20
CA PRO A 11 -43.04 18.56 1.11
C PRO A 11 -42.55 17.58 2.18
N LEU A 12 -41.90 18.10 3.23
CA LEU A 12 -41.42 17.29 4.35
C LEU A 12 -42.60 16.90 5.25
N GLN A 13 -43.23 15.76 4.97
CA GLN A 13 -44.14 15.13 5.93
C GLN A 13 -43.31 14.35 6.96
N ALA A 14 -43.78 14.36 8.22
CA ALA A 14 -43.10 13.89 9.43
C ALA A 14 -42.75 12.39 9.41
N GLU A 15 -41.78 12.00 8.58
CA GLU A 15 -41.04 10.75 8.65
C GLU A 15 -39.57 11.12 8.51
N MET A 16 -38.89 11.05 9.65
CA MET A 16 -37.49 11.38 9.83
C MET A 16 -36.65 10.39 9.01
N SER A 17 -36.35 10.74 7.77
CA SER A 17 -35.04 10.54 7.13
C SER A 17 -35.20 10.58 5.61
N CYS A 18 -34.33 11.35 4.95
CA CYS A 18 -34.13 11.29 3.51
C CYS A 18 -33.37 10.01 3.12
N LEU A 19 -33.83 8.83 3.55
CA LEU A 19 -33.28 7.58 3.01
C LEU A 19 -33.84 7.37 1.61
N PRO A 20 -32.98 7.09 0.60
CA PRO A 20 -33.45 6.79 -0.72
C PRO A 20 -34.30 5.51 -0.66
N ARG A 21 -35.62 5.67 -0.86
CA ARG A 21 -36.53 4.55 -1.13
C ARG A 21 -35.96 3.79 -2.33
N ARG A 22 -35.60 2.53 -2.12
CA ARG A 22 -35.10 1.60 -3.14
C ARG A 22 -36.18 1.39 -4.20
N GLY A 23 -36.22 2.29 -5.18
CA GLY A 23 -37.01 2.14 -6.39
C GLY A 23 -36.40 1.05 -7.25
N LYS A 24 -37.26 0.18 -7.78
CA LYS A 24 -36.96 -0.92 -8.72
C LYS A 24 -35.73 -0.60 -9.59
N GLU A 25 -34.62 -1.27 -9.31
CA GLU A 25 -33.40 -1.23 -10.11
C GLU A 25 -33.71 -1.78 -11.50
N VAL A 26 -33.84 -0.89 -12.49
CA VAL A 26 -33.74 -1.26 -13.90
C VAL A 26 -32.40 -1.96 -14.08
N PRO A 27 -32.31 -3.14 -14.74
CA PRO A 27 -31.03 -3.81 -14.95
C PRO A 27 -30.11 -2.85 -15.69
N ARG A 28 -29.14 -2.26 -14.99
CA ARG A 28 -28.06 -1.52 -15.62
C ARG A 28 -27.41 -2.50 -16.59
N ALA A 29 -27.56 -2.23 -17.88
CA ALA A 29 -26.82 -2.92 -18.92
C ALA A 29 -25.37 -3.02 -18.45
N ASN A 30 -24.93 -4.27 -18.23
CA ASN A 30 -23.61 -4.61 -17.76
C ASN A 30 -22.65 -4.13 -18.85
N LYS A 31 -22.18 -2.88 -18.75
CA LYS A 31 -21.07 -2.40 -19.56
C LYS A 31 -19.97 -3.43 -19.33
N PRO A 32 -19.45 -4.11 -20.36
CA PRO A 32 -18.38 -5.07 -20.17
C PRO A 32 -17.31 -4.40 -19.34
N PHE A 33 -16.92 -4.98 -18.21
CA PHE A 33 -15.75 -4.52 -17.49
C PHE A 33 -14.62 -4.48 -18.52
N ARG A 34 -14.24 -3.28 -18.96
CA ARG A 34 -13.09 -3.08 -19.83
C ARG A 34 -11.95 -3.83 -19.15
N SER A 35 -11.35 -4.79 -19.83
CA SER A 35 -10.33 -5.67 -19.24
C SER A 35 -9.17 -4.80 -18.75
N THR A 36 -9.15 -4.50 -17.45
CA THR A 36 -8.04 -3.82 -16.76
C THR A 36 -6.91 -4.79 -16.44
N LYS A 37 -7.01 -6.03 -16.94
CA LYS A 37 -6.09 -7.14 -16.67
C LYS A 37 -4.67 -6.83 -17.14
N SER A 38 -4.50 -6.28 -18.34
CA SER A 38 -3.19 -5.87 -18.87
C SER A 38 -2.61 -4.71 -18.06
N ALA A 39 -3.41 -3.70 -17.74
CA ALA A 39 -2.98 -2.57 -16.91
C ALA A 39 -2.59 -3.01 -15.49
N SER A 40 -3.36 -3.91 -14.88
CA SER A 40 -3.05 -4.48 -13.57
C SER A 40 -1.77 -5.32 -13.61
N LYS A 41 -1.54 -6.05 -14.71
CA LYS A 41 -0.27 -6.77 -14.93
C LYS A 41 0.91 -5.81 -15.06
N ALA A 42 0.81 -4.79 -15.90
CA ALA A 42 1.85 -3.78 -16.05
C ALA A 42 2.23 -3.13 -14.71
N ARG A 43 1.23 -2.79 -13.88
CA ARG A 43 1.49 -2.26 -12.53
C ARG A 43 2.20 -3.27 -11.63
N ARG A 44 1.78 -4.54 -11.61
CA ARG A 44 2.45 -5.59 -10.83
C ARG A 44 3.90 -5.79 -11.28
N ASP A 45 4.11 -5.82 -12.60
CA ASP A 45 5.44 -6.01 -13.18
C ASP A 45 6.35 -4.82 -12.83
N GLN A 46 5.85 -3.58 -12.90
CA GLN A 46 6.58 -2.39 -12.46
C GLN A 46 6.95 -2.46 -10.97
N ILE A 47 5.99 -2.79 -10.10
CA ILE A 47 6.23 -2.95 -8.66
C ILE A 47 7.32 -4.01 -8.39
N ASN A 48 7.30 -5.13 -9.11
CA ASN A 48 8.30 -6.19 -8.95
C ASN A 48 9.70 -5.75 -9.39
N VAL A 49 9.80 -4.96 -10.47
CA VAL A 49 11.07 -4.38 -10.93
C VAL A 49 11.64 -3.43 -9.89
N GLU A 50 10.82 -2.52 -9.36
CA GLU A 50 11.24 -1.58 -8.32
C GLU A 50 11.67 -2.32 -7.04
N LEU A 51 10.93 -3.36 -6.63
CA LEU A 51 11.34 -4.17 -5.49
C LEU A 51 12.71 -4.84 -5.72
N GLN A 52 12.95 -5.39 -6.92
CA GLN A 52 14.22 -6.03 -7.24
C GLN A 52 15.38 -5.01 -7.19
N ALA A 53 15.14 -3.79 -7.68
CA ALA A 53 16.10 -2.70 -7.56
C ALA A 53 16.40 -2.38 -6.10
N LEU A 54 15.38 -2.20 -5.25
CA LEU A 54 15.55 -1.96 -3.81
C LEU A 54 16.34 -3.08 -3.11
N ARG A 55 16.04 -4.34 -3.45
CA ARG A 55 16.73 -5.52 -2.93
C ARG A 55 18.21 -5.53 -3.26
N SER A 56 18.58 -5.06 -4.45
CA SER A 56 19.98 -4.99 -4.88
C SER A 56 20.81 -4.01 -4.03
N LEU A 57 20.17 -2.96 -3.49
CA LEU A 57 20.79 -1.92 -2.67
C LEU A 57 20.98 -2.34 -1.20
N LEU A 58 20.32 -3.40 -0.74
CA LEU A 58 20.46 -3.86 0.65
C LEU A 58 21.90 -4.40 0.90
N PRO A 59 22.51 -4.07 2.05
CA PRO A 59 23.86 -4.51 2.41
C PRO A 59 23.86 -5.96 2.95
N ILE A 60 23.43 -6.92 2.13
CA ILE A 60 23.35 -8.36 2.45
C ILE A 60 23.96 -9.17 1.30
N SER A 61 24.39 -10.41 1.56
CA SER A 61 25.05 -11.22 0.54
C SER A 61 24.09 -11.61 -0.60
N ALA A 62 24.64 -11.90 -1.79
CA ALA A 62 23.82 -12.30 -2.95
C ALA A 62 22.98 -13.56 -2.66
N ARG A 63 23.53 -14.52 -1.91
CA ARG A 63 22.84 -15.76 -1.52
C ARG A 63 21.63 -15.48 -0.62
N GLU A 64 21.75 -14.55 0.32
CA GLU A 64 20.63 -14.13 1.18
C GLU A 64 19.61 -13.32 0.39
N LYS A 65 20.09 -12.47 -0.52
CA LYS A 65 19.27 -11.78 -1.53
C LYS A 65 18.58 -12.73 -2.50
N GLU A 66 18.79 -14.04 -2.52
CA GLU A 66 17.94 -14.93 -3.32
C GLU A 66 16.81 -15.51 -2.47
N ARG A 67 17.04 -15.67 -1.16
CA ARG A 67 16.12 -16.30 -0.21
C ARG A 67 15.03 -15.38 0.34
N LEU A 68 15.22 -14.07 0.28
CA LEU A 68 14.24 -13.11 0.80
C LEU A 68 12.91 -13.19 0.04
N SER A 69 11.79 -13.11 0.75
CA SER A 69 10.47 -12.91 0.15
C SER A 69 10.24 -11.42 -0.18
N TYR A 70 9.13 -11.12 -0.86
CA TYR A 70 8.67 -9.75 -1.12
C TYR A 70 8.52 -8.98 0.20
N LEU A 71 7.90 -9.62 1.19
CA LEU A 71 7.63 -9.03 2.50
C LEU A 71 8.92 -8.72 3.27
N HIS A 72 9.87 -9.66 3.28
CA HIS A 72 11.14 -9.44 3.97
C HIS A 72 11.92 -8.28 3.35
N THR A 73 11.95 -8.22 2.01
CA THR A 73 12.61 -7.13 1.29
C THR A 73 12.01 -5.77 1.70
N MET A 74 10.68 -5.67 1.79
CA MET A 74 10.01 -4.44 2.24
C MET A 74 10.31 -4.09 3.70
N ALA A 75 10.29 -5.06 4.60
CA ALA A 75 10.62 -4.83 6.00
C ALA A 75 12.04 -4.28 6.17
N LEU A 76 13.01 -4.87 5.48
CA LEU A 76 14.41 -4.46 5.54
C LEU A 76 14.63 -3.06 4.96
N VAL A 77 14.03 -2.75 3.81
CA VAL A 77 14.08 -1.40 3.22
C VAL A 77 13.47 -0.37 4.18
N CYS A 78 12.31 -0.66 4.76
CA CYS A 78 11.67 0.22 5.74
C CYS A 78 12.55 0.45 6.97
N LEU A 79 13.19 -0.59 7.50
CA LEU A 79 14.10 -0.48 8.63
C LEU A 79 15.32 0.39 8.29
N GLN A 80 15.90 0.20 7.11
CA GLN A 80 17.05 0.97 6.65
C GLN A 80 16.71 2.45 6.47
N LEU A 81 15.54 2.78 5.90
CA LEU A 81 15.07 4.15 5.76
C LEU A 81 14.82 4.81 7.13
N ARG A 82 14.20 4.09 8.07
CA ARG A 82 13.99 4.61 9.44
C ARG A 82 15.31 4.80 10.17
N GLY A 83 16.25 3.85 10.04
CA GLY A 83 17.58 3.97 10.62
C GLY A 83 18.33 5.20 10.11
N ALA A 84 18.27 5.47 8.80
CA ALA A 84 18.90 6.65 8.20
C ALA A 84 18.28 7.99 8.66
N GLN A 85 16.99 8.01 8.99
CA GLN A 85 16.35 9.20 9.58
C GLN A 85 16.71 9.41 11.05
N LEU A 86 16.82 8.33 11.82
CA LEU A 86 17.16 8.39 13.24
C LEU A 86 18.65 8.67 13.48
N PHE A 87 19.51 8.24 12.56
CA PHE A 87 20.96 8.41 12.63
C PHE A 87 21.49 9.05 11.34
N PRO A 88 21.33 10.38 11.20
CA PRO A 88 21.81 11.08 10.02
C PRO A 88 23.35 11.02 9.92
N PRO A 89 23.92 11.04 8.71
CA PRO A 89 25.35 10.78 8.45
C PRO A 89 26.34 11.82 9.03
N GLY A 90 25.92 12.72 9.93
CA GLY A 90 26.75 13.71 10.62
C GLY A 90 27.03 13.43 12.10
N THR A 91 26.39 12.41 12.69
CA THR A 91 26.56 12.08 14.12
C THR A 91 27.25 10.72 14.26
N HIS A 92 28.57 10.75 14.38
CA HIS A 92 29.48 9.65 14.76
C HIS A 92 29.80 8.57 13.71
N SER A 93 31.09 8.57 13.33
CA SER A 93 31.93 7.45 12.89
C SER A 93 31.29 6.35 12.05
N THR A 94 31.71 6.31 10.79
CA THR A 94 31.78 5.15 9.89
C THR A 94 32.15 3.85 10.60
N THR A 95 31.16 3.21 11.20
CA THR A 95 31.07 1.76 11.25
C THR A 95 29.81 1.43 10.48
N ALA A 96 30.00 0.88 9.29
CA ALA A 96 28.94 0.29 8.48
C ALA A 96 28.02 -0.57 9.38
N PRO A 97 26.72 -0.70 9.04
CA PRO A 97 25.66 -0.99 9.98
C PRO A 97 25.68 -2.44 10.47
N HIS A 98 26.65 -2.77 11.33
CA HIS A 98 26.81 -4.09 11.93
C HIS A 98 25.64 -4.42 12.85
N MET A 99 25.01 -3.40 13.46
CA MET A 99 23.78 -3.55 14.24
C MET A 99 22.54 -3.82 13.36
N SER A 100 22.52 -3.33 12.10
CA SER A 100 21.42 -3.59 11.18
C SER A 100 21.52 -4.97 10.56
N LEU A 101 22.75 -5.44 10.24
CA LEU A 101 22.96 -6.83 9.79
C LEU A 101 22.62 -7.86 10.89
N ALA A 102 22.94 -7.59 12.16
CA ALA A 102 22.59 -8.48 13.27
C ALA A 102 21.06 -8.61 13.43
N LEU A 103 20.31 -7.49 13.31
CA LEU A 103 18.84 -7.52 13.31
C LEU A 103 18.28 -8.22 12.06
N CYS A 104 18.88 -8.00 10.88
CA CYS A 104 18.52 -8.68 9.64
C CYS A 104 18.70 -10.20 9.77
N GLY A 105 19.84 -10.65 10.33
CA GLY A 105 20.13 -12.07 10.55
C GLY A 105 19.16 -12.70 11.55
N ALA A 106 18.82 -11.98 12.63
CA ALA A 106 17.83 -12.42 13.61
C ALA A 106 16.41 -12.54 12.99
N LEU A 107 16.00 -11.58 12.17
CA LEU A 107 14.73 -11.64 11.43
C LEU A 107 14.69 -12.79 10.41
N PHE A 108 15.80 -13.07 9.72
CA PHE A 108 15.91 -14.19 8.78
C PHE A 108 15.88 -15.56 9.44
N HIS A 109 16.35 -15.67 10.69
CA HIS A 109 16.30 -16.91 11.46
C HIS A 109 14.97 -17.13 12.18
N THR A 110 14.15 -16.09 12.34
CA THR A 110 12.87 -16.13 13.07
C THR A 110 11.65 -16.23 12.14
N LEU A 111 11.81 -15.98 10.82
CA LEU A 111 10.78 -16.04 9.78
C LEU A 111 11.02 -17.21 8.82
#